data_AF-A0AAD4DTI5-F1
#
_entry.id   AF-A0AAD4DTI5-F1
#
_cell.length_a   1.000
_cell.length_b   1.000
_cell.length_c   1.000
_cell.angle_alpha   90.00
_cell.angle_beta   90.00
_cell.angle_gamma   90.00
#
_symmetry.space_group_name_H-M   'P 1'
#
loop_
_entity.id
_entity.type
_entity.pdbx_description
1 polymer ?
#
loop_
_entity_poly.entity_id
_entity_poly.type
_entity_poly.pdbx_seq_one_letter_code
_entity_poly.pdbx_strand_id
1 'polypeptide(L)'
;QAYKHVFTSPSSVEREPKATRSGNARLHGMNAVTIASVAYIATQVRFALSSSSVFSRTDTTTDSETFYHSLLDLLEDPEECQEVDELLTWWNRQVFPTSSAAKRPISANSALSKIRQKRLALRQAADSDNGSL
;
A
#
# COMPACT_ATOMS: atom_id res chain seq x y z
N GLN A 1 -2.07 -15.51 3.32
CA GLN A 1 -1.83 -15.52 4.78
C GLN A 1 -0.48 -14.89 5.16
N ALA A 2 0.61 -15.11 4.39
CA ALA A 2 1.94 -14.54 4.68
C ALA A 2 1.98 -13.02 4.94
N TYR A 3 1.29 -12.22 4.12
CA TYR A 3 1.21 -10.76 4.32
C TYR A 3 0.67 -10.38 5.71
N LYS A 4 -0.39 -11.07 6.18
CA LYS A 4 -0.98 -10.83 7.50
C LYS A 4 -0.03 -11.25 8.63
N HIS A 5 0.67 -12.38 8.47
CA HIS A 5 1.66 -12.82 9.46
C HIS A 5 2.83 -11.84 9.62
N VAL A 6 3.28 -11.22 8.53
CA VAL A 6 4.42 -10.29 8.56
C VAL A 6 3.99 -8.87 8.93
N PHE A 7 2.92 -8.35 8.34
CA PHE A 7 2.53 -6.94 8.49
C PHE A 7 1.43 -6.72 9.53
N THR A 8 0.56 -7.67 9.83
CA THR A 8 -0.41 -7.47 10.91
C THR A 8 0.08 -8.16 12.17
N SER A 9 -0.62 -9.18 12.66
CA SER A 9 -0.25 -9.96 13.84
C SER A 9 -0.62 -11.42 13.56
N PRO A 10 0.10 -12.41 14.10
CA PRO A 10 -0.29 -13.82 14.00
C PRO A 10 -1.76 -14.06 14.42
N SER A 11 -2.20 -13.36 15.46
CA SER A 11 -3.58 -13.37 15.97
C SER A 11 -4.62 -12.76 15.01
N SER A 12 -4.22 -12.11 13.92
CA SER A 12 -5.13 -11.66 12.87
C SER A 12 -5.50 -12.80 11.90
N VAL A 13 -4.82 -13.93 12.03
CA VAL A 13 -5.03 -15.13 11.21
C VAL A 13 -5.61 -16.27 12.05
N GLU A 14 -5.34 -16.29 13.35
CA GLU A 14 -5.96 -17.21 14.31
C GLU A 14 -7.21 -16.60 14.99
N ARG A 15 -8.22 -17.42 15.27
CA ARG A 15 -9.54 -16.98 15.78
C ARG A 15 -9.52 -16.48 17.23
N GLU A 16 -8.44 -16.72 17.97
CA GLU A 16 -8.27 -16.21 19.35
C GLU A 16 -7.37 -14.97 19.40
N PRO A 17 -7.87 -13.80 19.85
CA PRO A 17 -7.09 -12.59 19.95
C PRO A 17 -6.22 -12.61 21.21
N LYS A 18 -4.99 -13.11 21.10
CA LYS A 18 -3.92 -12.91 22.09
C LYS A 18 -2.78 -12.11 21.46
N ALA A 19 -2.96 -10.80 21.31
CA ALA A 19 -1.88 -9.91 20.90
C ALA A 19 -1.58 -8.87 21.97
N THR A 20 -0.40 -8.98 22.59
CA THR A 20 0.19 -7.99 23.51
C THR A 20 1.05 -6.96 22.78
N ARG A 21 1.33 -7.15 21.48
CA ARG A 21 2.19 -6.29 20.67
C ARG A 21 1.46 -5.83 19.40
N SER A 22 1.62 -4.56 19.05
CA SER A 22 1.08 -4.01 17.80
C SER A 22 1.77 -4.64 16.59
N GLY A 23 0.98 -4.93 15.55
CA GLY A 23 1.50 -5.44 14.28
C GLY A 23 2.41 -4.46 13.54
N ASN A 24 3.27 -4.97 12.66
CA ASN A 24 4.27 -4.16 11.92
C ASN A 24 3.64 -3.01 11.11
N ALA A 25 2.50 -3.25 10.47
CA ALA A 25 1.72 -2.23 9.77
C ALA A 25 1.32 -1.10 10.71
N ARG A 26 0.84 -1.41 11.92
CA ARG A 26 0.49 -0.39 12.90
C ARG A 26 1.72 0.33 13.45
N LEU A 27 2.82 -0.39 13.70
CA LEU A 27 4.09 0.18 14.15
C LEU A 27 4.67 1.18 13.14
N HIS A 28 4.53 0.88 11.84
CA HIS A 28 4.99 1.73 10.75
C HIS A 28 3.91 2.67 10.20
N GLY A 29 2.74 2.75 10.83
CA GLY A 29 1.65 3.63 10.40
C GLY A 29 1.05 3.29 9.02
N MET A 30 1.25 2.06 8.53
CA MET A 30 0.69 1.59 7.27
C MET A 30 -0.83 1.48 7.38
N ASN A 31 -1.52 2.20 6.51
CA ASN A 31 -2.97 2.22 6.35
C ASN A 31 -3.43 1.63 5.00
N ALA A 32 -2.48 1.25 4.15
CA ALA A 32 -2.70 0.63 2.86
C ALA A 32 -1.54 -0.31 2.50
N VAL A 33 -1.85 -1.30 1.66
CA VAL A 33 -0.86 -2.15 1.01
C VAL A 33 -0.17 -1.35 -0.09
N THR A 34 1.16 -1.47 -0.18
CA THR A 34 2.00 -0.83 -1.19
C THR A 34 2.64 -1.88 -2.11
N ILE A 35 3.05 -1.46 -3.32
CA ILE A 35 3.80 -2.30 -4.27
C ILE A 35 5.02 -2.94 -3.59
N ALA A 36 5.86 -2.12 -2.94
CA ALA A 36 7.02 -2.59 -2.19
C ALA A 36 6.68 -3.64 -1.12
N SER A 37 5.58 -3.47 -0.39
CA SER A 37 5.16 -4.46 0.61
C SER A 37 4.70 -5.79 -0.02
N VAL A 38 4.11 -5.76 -1.23
CA VAL A 38 3.73 -6.97 -1.97
C VAL A 38 4.97 -7.69 -2.49
N ALA A 39 5.89 -6.97 -3.15
CA ALA A 39 7.15 -7.51 -3.64
C ALA A 39 7.98 -8.13 -2.50
N TYR A 40 8.00 -7.48 -1.33
CA TYR A 40 8.68 -8.00 -0.15
C TYR A 40 8.09 -9.34 0.29
N ILE A 41 6.76 -9.47 0.39
CA ILE A 41 6.13 -10.73 0.80
C ILE A 41 6.35 -11.83 -0.23
N ALA A 42 6.28 -11.52 -1.53
CA ALA A 42 6.59 -12.49 -2.58
C ALA A 42 8.03 -13.02 -2.43
N THR A 43 8.97 -12.13 -2.12
CA THR A 43 10.38 -12.49 -1.86
C THR A 43 10.53 -13.37 -0.63
N GLN A 44 9.86 -13.02 0.48
CA GLN A 44 9.86 -13.83 1.71
C GLN A 44 9.25 -15.22 1.48
N VAL A 45 8.16 -15.32 0.72
CA VAL A 45 7.51 -16.61 0.39
C VAL A 45 8.42 -17.44 -0.51
N ARG A 46 9.05 -16.85 -1.52
CA ARG A 46 10.02 -17.55 -2.37
C ARG A 46 11.16 -18.13 -1.55
N PHE A 47 11.72 -17.35 -0.62
CA PHE A 47 12.75 -17.84 0.28
C PHE A 47 12.25 -18.99 1.17
N ALA A 48 11.08 -18.85 1.78
CA ALA A 48 10.50 -19.89 2.64
C ALA A 48 10.21 -21.21 1.90
N LEU A 49 10.03 -21.15 0.58
CA LEU A 49 9.87 -22.31 -0.29
C LEU A 49 11.20 -22.83 -0.87
N SER A 50 12.29 -22.08 -0.70
CA SER A 50 13.63 -22.47 -1.15
C SER A 50 14.27 -23.47 -0.18
N SER A 51 15.25 -24.24 -0.66
CA SER A 51 16.09 -25.10 0.18
C SER A 51 17.20 -24.33 0.90
N SER A 52 17.30 -23.00 0.71
CA SER A 52 18.31 -22.19 1.38
C SER A 52 17.93 -21.98 2.85
N SER A 53 18.91 -22.18 3.74
CA SER A 53 18.74 -21.99 5.19
C SER A 53 19.04 -20.56 5.65
N VAL A 54 19.58 -19.72 4.75
CA VAL A 54 20.01 -18.36 5.08
C VAL A 54 19.36 -17.35 4.14
N PHE A 55 18.59 -16.42 4.72
CA PHE A 55 18.13 -15.26 3.99
C PHE A 55 19.23 -14.21 4.02
N SER A 56 20.06 -14.17 2.97
CA SER A 56 21.12 -13.17 2.85
C SER A 56 20.94 -12.35 1.57
N ARG A 57 21.21 -11.04 1.68
CA ARG A 57 21.21 -10.12 0.53
C ARG A 57 22.28 -10.48 -0.49
N THR A 58 23.41 -11.05 -0.06
CA THR A 58 24.55 -11.38 -0.91
C THR A 58 24.55 -12.84 -1.38
N ASP A 59 23.51 -13.61 -1.06
CA ASP A 59 23.44 -15.02 -1.43
C ASP A 59 22.98 -15.15 -2.89
N THR A 60 23.97 -15.22 -3.78
CA THR A 60 23.80 -15.48 -5.23
C THR A 60 23.10 -16.81 -5.52
N THR A 61 22.96 -17.70 -4.52
CA THR A 61 22.24 -18.96 -4.67
C THR A 61 20.71 -18.77 -4.79
N THR A 62 20.16 -17.69 -4.23
CA THR A 62 18.72 -17.39 -4.33
C THR A 62 18.42 -16.07 -5.03
N ASP A 63 19.40 -15.17 -5.18
CA ASP A 63 19.27 -13.89 -5.89
C ASP A 63 17.99 -13.11 -5.51
N SER A 64 17.75 -13.03 -4.20
CA SER A 64 16.51 -12.47 -3.65
C SER A 64 16.39 -10.96 -3.89
N GLU A 65 17.53 -10.27 -3.97
CA GLU A 65 17.58 -8.83 -4.27
C GLU A 65 17.17 -8.54 -5.71
N THR A 66 17.71 -9.28 -6.69
CA THR A 66 17.29 -9.14 -8.09
C THR A 66 15.84 -9.53 -8.26
N PHE A 67 15.38 -10.63 -7.64
CA PHE A 67 13.97 -11.02 -7.69
C PHE A 67 13.03 -9.94 -7.14
N TYR A 68 13.41 -9.31 -6.02
CA TYR A 68 12.63 -8.20 -5.46
C TYR A 68 12.57 -7.00 -6.41
N HIS A 69 13.70 -6.59 -6.98
CA HIS A 69 13.73 -5.46 -7.91
C HIS A 69 12.99 -5.76 -9.22
N SER A 70 13.13 -6.96 -9.79
CA SER A 70 12.37 -7.36 -10.97
C SER A 70 10.85 -7.36 -10.72
N LEU A 71 10.41 -7.70 -9.50
CA LEU A 71 9.01 -7.57 -9.12
C LEU A 71 8.58 -6.11 -8.97
N LEU A 72 9.44 -5.24 -8.44
CA LEU A 72 9.15 -3.81 -8.39
C LEU A 72 9.00 -3.24 -9.80
N ASP A 73 9.96 -3.53 -10.68
CA ASP A 73 9.96 -3.05 -12.06
C ASP A 73 8.66 -3.46 -12.77
N LEU A 74 8.23 -4.72 -12.62
CA LEU A 74 6.97 -5.21 -13.17
C LEU A 74 5.74 -4.50 -12.57
N LEU A 75 5.71 -4.33 -11.25
CA LEU A 75 4.54 -3.76 -10.57
C LEU A 75 4.48 -2.22 -10.70
N GLU A 76 5.56 -1.57 -11.08
CA GLU A 76 5.63 -0.13 -11.36
C GLU A 76 5.55 0.18 -12.87
N ASP A 77 5.44 -0.85 -13.71
CA ASP A 77 5.26 -0.70 -15.15
C ASP A 77 3.97 0.06 -15.46
N PRO A 78 4.03 1.21 -16.16
CA PRO A 78 2.85 1.95 -16.59
C PRO A 78 1.88 1.12 -17.44
N GLU A 79 2.36 0.12 -18.18
CA GLU A 79 1.51 -0.76 -19.00
C GLU A 79 0.64 -1.69 -18.15
N GLU A 80 1.10 -2.06 -16.95
CA GLU A 80 0.42 -2.97 -16.00
C GLU A 80 -0.37 -2.22 -14.91
N CYS A 81 -0.47 -0.88 -15.03
CA CYS A 81 -0.99 -0.05 -13.95
C CYS A 81 -2.44 -0.37 -13.56
N GLN A 82 -3.26 -0.82 -14.52
CA GLN A 82 -4.65 -1.19 -14.28
C GLN A 82 -4.73 -2.45 -13.42
N GLU A 83 -4.03 -3.52 -13.81
CA GLU A 83 -3.98 -4.78 -13.08
C GLU A 83 -3.38 -4.58 -11.69
N VAL A 84 -2.33 -3.76 -11.58
CA VAL A 84 -1.69 -3.44 -10.29
C VAL A 84 -2.64 -2.68 -9.37
N ASP A 85 -3.39 -1.71 -9.88
CA ASP A 85 -4.38 -0.98 -9.08
C ASP A 85 -5.51 -1.88 -8.56
N GLU A 86 -5.97 -2.82 -9.40
CA GLU A 86 -6.94 -3.84 -9.01
C GLU A 86 -6.37 -4.78 -7.94
N LEU A 87 -5.13 -5.23 -8.12
CA LEU A 87 -4.40 -6.07 -7.17
C LEU A 87 -4.26 -5.37 -5.81
N LEU A 88 -3.80 -4.12 -5.79
CA LEU A 88 -3.67 -3.33 -4.57
C LEU A 88 -5.03 -3.09 -3.93
N THR A 89 -6.07 -2.81 -4.72
CA THR A 89 -7.44 -2.65 -4.22
C THR A 89 -7.95 -3.91 -3.55
N TRP A 90 -7.73 -5.07 -4.17
CA TRP A 90 -8.09 -6.36 -3.61
C TRP A 90 -7.33 -6.62 -2.30
N TRP A 91 -6.01 -6.42 -2.27
CA TRP A 91 -5.19 -6.60 -1.08
C TRP A 91 -5.61 -5.68 0.07
N ASN A 92 -5.91 -4.42 -0.24
CA ASN A 92 -6.37 -3.45 0.76
C ASN A 92 -7.70 -3.85 1.40
N ARG A 93 -8.64 -4.45 0.64
CA ARG A 93 -9.88 -5.00 1.22
C ARG A 93 -9.60 -6.15 2.19
N GLN A 94 -8.59 -6.97 1.90
CA GLN A 94 -8.25 -8.14 2.74
C GLN A 94 -7.48 -7.80 4.01
N VAL A 95 -6.61 -6.79 3.96
CA VAL A 95 -5.68 -6.44 5.05
C VAL A 95 -6.13 -5.23 5.84
N PHE A 96 -6.72 -4.23 5.17
CA PHE A 96 -7.16 -2.97 5.76
C PHE A 96 -8.65 -2.70 5.45
N PRO A 97 -9.59 -3.56 5.89
CA PRO A 97 -11.00 -3.45 5.52
C PRO A 97 -11.61 -2.11 5.95
N THR A 98 -11.24 -1.58 7.12
CA THR A 98 -11.70 -0.27 7.61
C THR A 98 -11.15 0.90 6.79
N SER A 99 -9.91 0.81 6.30
CA SER A 99 -9.28 1.84 5.46
C SER A 99 -9.85 1.81 4.02
N SER A 100 -10.10 0.62 3.48
CA SER A 100 -10.78 0.46 2.19
C SER A 100 -12.23 0.97 2.21
N ALA A 101 -12.94 0.78 3.33
CA ALA A 101 -14.28 1.31 3.55
C ALA A 101 -14.30 2.84 3.74
N ALA A 102 -13.16 3.47 4.06
CA ALA A 102 -13.04 4.92 4.19
C ALA A 102 -12.93 5.65 2.83
N LYS A 103 -12.69 4.93 1.72
CA LYS A 103 -12.91 5.44 0.35
C LYS A 103 -14.41 5.56 0.01
N ARG A 104 -15.27 5.91 0.97
CA ARG A 104 -16.62 6.39 0.63
C ARG A 104 -16.44 7.60 -0.29
N PRO A 105 -17.17 7.71 -1.40
CA PRO A 105 -17.12 8.90 -2.22
C PRO A 105 -17.36 10.10 -1.33
N ILE A 106 -16.40 11.01 -1.30
CA ILE A 106 -16.55 12.30 -0.63
C ILE A 106 -17.80 12.91 -1.26
N SER A 107 -18.89 12.99 -0.49
CA SER A 107 -20.14 13.57 -0.97
C SER A 107 -19.85 14.92 -1.65
N ALA A 108 -20.50 15.18 -2.78
CA ALA A 108 -20.37 16.46 -3.50
C ALA A 108 -20.56 17.68 -2.56
N ASN A 109 -21.31 17.49 -1.46
CA ASN A 109 -21.58 18.50 -0.44
C ASN A 109 -20.69 18.46 0.80
N SER A 110 -19.62 17.66 0.80
CA SER A 110 -18.71 17.57 1.94
C SER A 110 -18.04 18.92 2.23
N ALA A 111 -17.63 19.11 3.50
CA ALA A 111 -16.85 20.28 3.89
C ALA A 111 -15.56 20.43 3.06
N LEU A 112 -14.91 19.32 2.69
CA LEU A 112 -13.72 19.33 1.85
C LEU A 112 -14.01 19.86 0.44
N SER A 113 -15.12 19.44 -0.16
CA SER A 113 -15.58 19.90 -1.48
C SER A 113 -15.80 21.41 -1.48
N LYS A 114 -16.47 21.93 -0.44
CA LYS A 114 -16.69 23.38 -0.24
C LYS A 114 -15.38 24.15 -0.03
N ILE A 115 -14.43 23.60 0.73
CA ILE A 115 -13.11 24.22 0.94
C ILE A 115 -12.33 24.29 -0.38
N ARG A 116 -12.33 23.22 -1.18
CA ARG A 116 -11.68 23.21 -2.50
C ARG A 116 -12.30 24.22 -3.45
N GLN A 117 -13.63 24.29 -3.51
CA GLN A 117 -14.35 25.24 -4.34
C GLN A 117 -14.04 26.69 -3.95
N LYS A 118 -14.04 27.01 -2.65
CA LYS A 118 -13.67 28.35 -2.15
C LYS A 118 -12.24 28.73 -2.52
N ARG A 119 -11.28 27.79 -2.43
CA ARG A 119 -9.88 28.03 -2.80
C ARG A 119 -9.69 28.25 -4.31
N LEU A 120 -10.43 27.53 -5.15
CA LEU A 120 -10.41 27.73 -6.59
C LEU A 120 -10.99 29.11 -6.98
N ALA A 121 -12.12 29.50 -6.39
CA ALA A 121 -12.71 30.81 -6.63
C ALA A 121 -11.79 31.97 -6.21
N LEU A 122 -11.09 31.84 -5.07
CA LEU A 122 -10.11 32.84 -4.62
C LEU A 122 -8.91 32.96 -5.55
N ARG A 123 -8.43 31.83 -6.12
CA ARG A 123 -7.35 31.85 -7.11
C ARG A 123 -7.77 32.50 -8.42
N GLN A 124 -8.96 32.17 -8.91
CA GLN A 124 -9.52 32.79 -10.12
C GLN A 124 -9.76 34.29 -9.95
N ALA A 125 -10.21 34.73 -8.77
CA ALA A 125 -10.36 36.14 -8.44
C ALA A 125 -9.01 36.88 -8.39
N ALA A 126 -7.96 36.24 -7.85
CA ALA A 126 -6.62 36.83 -7.82
C ALA A 126 -5.98 36.93 -9.22
N ASP A 127 -6.19 35.93 -10.09
CA ASP A 127 -5.66 35.93 -11.46
C ASP A 127 -6.37 36.95 -12.37
N SER A 128 -7.67 37.23 -12.11
CA SER A 128 -8.42 38.24 -12.87
C SER A 128 -8.10 39.68 -12.45
N ASP A 129 -7.70 39.90 -11.21
CA ASP A 129 -7.24 41.20 -10.71
C ASP A 129 -5.84 41.56 -11.27
N ASN A 130 -4.99 40.56 -11.54
CA ASN A 130 -3.62 40.76 -12.01
C ASN A 130 -3.47 40.86 -13.55
N GLY A 131 -4.55 40.69 -14.31
CA GLY A 131 -4.57 40.74 -15.78
C GLY A 131 -5.11 42.03 -16.39
N SER A 132 -5.36 43.06 -15.57
CA SER A 132 -6.02 44.32 -15.98
C SER A 132 -5.08 45.55 -15.97
N LEU A 133 -3.79 45.38 -16.31
CA LEU A 133 -2.81 46.47 -16.50
C LEU A 133 -2.26 46.49 -17.92
#